data_AF-A0A6G6J4X2-F1
#
_entry.id   AF-A0A6G6J4X2-F1
#
_cell.length_a   1.000
_cell.length_b   1.000
_cell.length_c   1.000
_cell.angle_alpha   90.00
_cell.angle_beta   90.00
_cell.angle_gamma   90.00
#
_symmetry.space_group_name_H-M   'P 1'
#
loop_
_entity.id
_entity.type
_entity.pdbx_description
1 polymer ?
#
loop_
_entity_poly.entity_id
_entity_poly.type
_entity_poly.pdbx_seq_one_letter_code
_entity_poly.pdbx_strand_id
1 'polypeptide(L)'
;MLRALFSVLLLALLAGCSLSPAQPPAPAPKPPVDLPVDAQNCLTHQECTLKTSRTLLFVFDYAEAGAALVENENRVLSTPEKAPKKGWPAIRIQLADPDGGRFEFSSECRQKRCIIKESRLLSCYRSYLDGKACRFR
;
A
#
# COMPACT_ATOMS: atom_id res chain seq x y z
N MET A 1 20.98 -31.14 -40.11
CA MET A 1 21.80 -31.13 -38.88
C MET A 1 21.92 -29.76 -38.20
N LEU A 2 21.65 -28.64 -38.90
CA LEU A 2 21.71 -27.27 -38.35
C LEU A 2 20.63 -26.94 -37.29
N ARG A 3 19.46 -27.59 -37.34
CA ARG A 3 18.34 -27.35 -36.40
C ARG A 3 18.61 -27.87 -34.98
N ALA A 4 19.33 -28.98 -34.84
CA ALA A 4 19.64 -29.56 -33.53
C ALA A 4 20.66 -28.72 -32.74
N LEU A 5 21.62 -28.10 -33.45
CA LEU A 5 22.62 -27.21 -32.87
C LEU A 5 21.98 -25.94 -32.27
N PHE A 6 20.92 -25.44 -32.89
CA PHE A 6 20.21 -24.24 -32.42
C PHE A 6 19.44 -24.50 -31.11
N SER A 7 18.82 -25.68 -30.98
CA SER A 7 18.11 -26.08 -29.77
C SER A 7 19.03 -26.27 -28.56
N VAL A 8 20.24 -26.81 -28.77
CA VAL A 8 21.25 -26.97 -27.71
C VAL A 8 21.81 -25.61 -27.26
N LEU A 9 21.99 -24.67 -28.19
CA LEU A 9 22.45 -23.32 -27.87
C LEU A 9 21.43 -22.51 -27.04
N LEU A 10 20.13 -22.64 -27.35
CA LEU A 10 19.04 -22.02 -26.60
C LEU A 10 18.92 -22.56 -25.17
N LEU A 11 19.13 -23.86 -24.96
CA LEU A 11 19.15 -24.48 -23.63
C LEU A 11 20.34 -24.01 -22.79
N ALA A 12 21.51 -23.79 -23.39
CA ALA A 12 22.68 -23.27 -22.69
C ALA A 12 22.52 -21.80 -22.26
N LEU A 13 21.83 -20.97 -23.06
CA LEU A 13 21.53 -19.57 -22.73
C LEU A 13 20.56 -19.43 -21.55
N LEU A 14 19.63 -20.38 -21.37
CA LEU A 14 18.67 -20.38 -20.24
C LEU A 14 19.29 -20.85 -18.92
N ALA A 15 20.42 -21.58 -18.96
CA ALA A 15 21.10 -22.06 -17.76
C ALA A 15 21.98 -20.97 -17.08
N GLY A 16 22.18 -19.82 -17.72
CA GLY A 16 23.01 -18.72 -17.18
C GLY A 16 22.33 -17.88 -16.09
N CYS A 17 21.02 -18.02 -15.87
CA CYS A 17 20.28 -17.18 -14.92
C CYS A 17 20.28 -17.69 -13.46
N SER A 18 20.92 -18.84 -13.18
CA SER A 18 20.98 -19.40 -11.81
C SER A 18 22.30 -19.17 -11.08
N LEU A 19 23.27 -18.47 -11.69
CA LEU A 19 24.46 -18.01 -10.95
C LEU A 19 24.10 -16.81 -10.08
N SER A 20 23.45 -17.08 -8.95
CA SER A 20 23.40 -16.14 -7.84
C SER A 20 24.83 -15.91 -7.33
N PRO A 21 25.37 -14.68 -7.38
CA PRO A 21 26.62 -14.40 -6.69
C PRO A 21 26.44 -14.68 -5.20
N ALA A 22 27.46 -15.25 -4.57
CA ALA A 22 27.46 -15.49 -3.12
C ALA A 22 27.18 -14.17 -2.39
N GLN A 23 26.02 -14.10 -1.74
CA GLN A 23 25.59 -12.91 -1.04
C GLN A 23 26.52 -12.68 0.16
N PRO A 24 27.07 -11.46 0.34
CA PRO A 24 27.86 -11.14 1.52
C PRO A 24 27.06 -11.47 2.79
N PRO A 25 27.72 -11.93 3.87
CA PRO A 25 27.04 -12.20 5.13
C PRO A 25 26.26 -10.95 5.54
N ALA A 26 24.94 -11.13 5.72
CA ALA A 26 24.07 -10.04 6.12
C ALA A 26 24.55 -9.48 7.47
N PRO A 27 24.60 -8.15 7.64
CA PRO A 27 24.91 -7.57 8.93
C PRO A 27 23.90 -8.06 9.98
N ALA A 28 24.37 -8.25 11.20
CA ALA A 28 23.55 -8.72 12.30
C ALA A 28 22.26 -7.87 12.42
N PRO A 29 21.09 -8.49 12.59
CA PRO A 29 19.85 -7.76 12.77
C PRO A 29 20.01 -6.78 13.94
N LYS A 30 19.80 -5.49 13.67
CA LYS A 30 19.72 -4.51 14.76
C LYS A 30 18.54 -4.90 15.66
N PRO A 31 18.70 -4.85 17.00
CA PRO A 31 17.59 -5.09 17.91
C PRO A 31 16.41 -4.20 17.52
N PRO A 32 15.18 -4.75 17.44
CA PRO A 32 14.01 -3.94 17.14
C PRO A 32 13.89 -2.87 18.22
N VAL A 33 13.96 -1.60 17.79
CA VAL A 33 13.68 -0.46 18.65
C VAL A 33 12.17 -0.46 18.86
N ASP A 34 11.75 -0.85 20.06
CA ASP A 34 10.34 -0.95 20.45
C ASP A 34 9.78 0.45 20.81
N LEU A 35 9.79 1.34 19.81
CA LEU A 35 8.93 2.52 19.84
C LEU A 35 7.53 2.08 19.43
N PRO A 36 6.45 2.70 19.96
CA PRO A 36 5.12 2.47 19.43
C PRO A 36 5.17 2.73 17.92
N VAL A 37 5.09 1.66 17.12
CA VAL A 37 5.15 1.78 15.67
C VAL A 37 3.88 2.50 15.27
N ASP A 38 3.99 3.80 15.04
CA ASP A 38 2.91 4.55 14.44
C ASP A 38 2.67 3.94 13.06
N ALA A 39 1.55 3.26 12.90
CA ALA A 39 1.17 2.60 11.65
C ALA A 39 1.27 3.56 10.45
N GLN A 40 1.08 4.87 10.68
CA GLN A 40 1.14 5.91 9.65
C GLN A 40 2.56 6.42 9.36
N ASN A 41 3.59 6.05 10.12
CA ASN A 41 4.97 6.40 9.80
C ASN A 41 5.65 5.29 8.99
N CYS A 42 6.57 5.67 8.11
CA CYS A 42 7.52 4.76 7.48
C CYS A 42 8.93 5.37 7.54
N LEU A 43 9.95 4.52 7.73
CA LEU A 43 11.33 4.97 7.94
C LEU A 43 12.26 4.65 6.78
N THR A 44 11.85 3.75 5.89
CA THR A 44 12.68 3.28 4.77
C THR A 44 11.89 3.25 3.48
N HIS A 45 12.61 3.32 2.36
CA HIS A 45 12.02 3.26 1.02
C HIS A 45 11.15 2.03 0.78
N GLN A 46 11.62 0.88 1.25
CA GLN A 46 10.89 -0.38 1.16
C GLN A 46 9.61 -0.35 2.00
N GLU A 47 9.68 0.16 3.23
CA GLU A 47 8.52 0.27 4.10
C GLU A 47 7.48 1.25 3.55
N CYS A 48 7.93 2.42 3.09
CA CYS A 48 7.04 3.42 2.50
C CYS A 48 6.36 2.88 1.25
N THR A 49 7.09 2.21 0.37
CA THR A 49 6.52 1.57 -0.83
C THR A 49 5.48 0.51 -0.46
N LEU A 50 5.79 -0.37 0.51
CA LEU A 50 4.85 -1.38 0.99
C LEU A 50 3.57 -0.76 1.58
N LYS A 51 3.72 0.30 2.38
CA LYS A 51 2.59 1.03 2.96
C LYS A 51 1.79 1.77 1.91
N THR A 52 2.41 2.33 0.88
CA THR A 52 1.70 2.87 -0.29
C THR A 52 0.87 1.80 -0.99
N SER A 53 1.42 0.61 -1.27
CA SER A 53 0.65 -0.49 -1.84
C SER A 53 -0.55 -0.88 -0.97
N ARG A 54 -0.37 -0.90 0.36
CA ARG A 54 -1.46 -1.18 1.31
C ARG A 54 -2.51 -0.06 1.36
N THR A 55 -2.10 1.20 1.24
CA THR A 55 -3.02 2.34 1.09
C THR A 55 -3.86 2.21 -0.18
N LEU A 56 -3.25 1.75 -1.29
CA LEU A 56 -3.98 1.50 -2.53
C LEU A 56 -5.00 0.37 -2.39
N LEU A 57 -4.64 -0.73 -1.73
CA LEU A 57 -5.60 -1.80 -1.42
C LEU A 57 -6.76 -1.28 -0.55
N PHE A 58 -6.46 -0.49 0.49
CA PHE A 58 -7.50 0.13 1.32
C PHE A 58 -8.50 0.94 0.50
N VAL A 59 -8.05 1.79 -0.44
CA VAL A 59 -8.97 2.61 -1.24
C VAL A 59 -9.80 1.77 -2.21
N PHE A 60 -9.27 0.66 -2.73
CA PHE A 60 -10.05 -0.27 -3.55
C PHE A 60 -11.11 -0.99 -2.73
N ASP A 61 -10.75 -1.54 -1.57
CA ASP A 61 -11.70 -2.26 -0.70
C ASP A 61 -12.76 -1.28 -0.14
N TYR A 62 -12.38 -0.02 0.11
CA TYR A 62 -13.30 1.04 0.50
C TYR A 62 -14.33 1.33 -0.61
N ALA A 63 -13.89 1.42 -1.86
CA ALA A 63 -14.77 1.61 -3.00
C ALA A 63 -15.66 0.37 -3.26
N GLU A 64 -15.12 -0.84 -3.13
CA GLU A 64 -15.86 -2.10 -3.24
C GLU A 64 -17.00 -2.17 -2.22
N ALA A 65 -16.77 -1.70 -1.00
CA ALA A 65 -17.80 -1.61 0.04
C ALA A 65 -18.94 -0.62 -0.30
N GLY A 66 -18.78 0.20 -1.35
CA GLY A 66 -19.77 1.10 -1.90
C GLY A 66 -19.44 2.59 -1.74
N ALA A 67 -18.24 2.92 -1.24
CA ALA A 67 -17.77 4.30 -1.22
C ALA A 67 -17.41 4.79 -2.63
N ALA A 68 -17.11 6.09 -2.74
CA ALA A 68 -16.66 6.66 -4.00
C ALA A 68 -15.21 6.24 -4.31
N LEU A 69 -14.90 6.03 -5.59
CA LEU A 69 -13.53 5.98 -6.07
C LEU A 69 -12.83 7.31 -5.79
N VAL A 70 -11.55 7.23 -5.44
CA VAL A 70 -10.70 8.40 -5.18
C VAL A 70 -10.00 8.86 -6.44
N GLU A 71 -9.75 10.16 -6.53
CA GLU A 71 -8.82 10.77 -7.48
C GLU A 71 -7.41 10.79 -6.88
N ASN A 72 -6.38 10.79 -7.73
CA ASN A 72 -4.99 10.94 -7.32
C ASN A 72 -4.42 12.22 -7.92
N GLU A 73 -4.09 13.18 -7.05
CA GLU A 73 -3.46 14.43 -7.42
C GLU A 73 -2.22 14.63 -6.56
N ASN A 74 -1.03 14.63 -7.16
CA ASN A 74 0.23 14.91 -6.45
C ASN A 74 0.41 14.09 -5.16
N ARG A 75 0.12 12.77 -5.23
CA ARG A 75 0.21 11.83 -4.09
C ARG A 75 -0.83 12.07 -2.99
N VAL A 76 -1.89 12.80 -3.31
CA VAL A 76 -3.10 12.92 -2.50
C VAL A 76 -4.17 12.06 -3.13
N LEU A 77 -4.69 11.10 -2.36
CA LEU A 77 -5.87 10.34 -2.74
C LEU A 77 -7.09 10.98 -2.08
N SER A 78 -8.03 11.50 -2.85
CA SER A 78 -9.19 12.23 -2.30
C SER A 78 -10.50 11.79 -2.93
N THR A 79 -11.57 11.81 -2.14
CA THR A 79 -12.93 11.66 -2.68
C THR A 79 -13.28 12.90 -3.52
N PRO A 80 -13.67 12.74 -4.80
CA PRO A 80 -14.04 13.85 -5.67
C PRO A 80 -15.16 14.70 -5.05
N GLU A 81 -15.14 16.02 -5.24
CA GLU A 81 -16.17 16.91 -4.69
C GLU A 81 -17.58 16.57 -5.19
N LYS A 82 -17.68 16.16 -6.45
CA LYS A 82 -18.93 15.79 -7.13
C LYS A 82 -19.33 14.33 -6.90
N ALA A 83 -18.60 13.59 -6.08
CA ALA A 83 -18.90 12.19 -5.82
C ALA A 83 -20.28 12.02 -5.14
N PRO A 84 -21.08 11.02 -5.54
CA PRO A 84 -22.36 10.76 -4.90
C PRO A 84 -22.23 10.47 -3.39
N LYS A 85 -23.05 11.13 -2.58
CA LYS A 85 -23.10 10.96 -1.12
C LYS A 85 -23.88 9.70 -0.73
N LYS A 86 -23.31 8.52 -1.02
CA LYS A 86 -23.96 7.19 -0.84
C LYS A 86 -23.82 6.60 0.57
N GLY A 87 -23.94 7.40 1.64
CA GLY A 87 -23.79 6.83 2.98
C GLY A 87 -22.34 6.71 3.47
N TRP A 88 -21.33 6.91 2.61
CA TRP A 88 -19.92 6.78 2.98
C TRP A 88 -19.24 8.14 3.27
N PRO A 89 -18.30 8.22 4.24
CA PRO A 89 -17.47 9.39 4.43
C PRO A 89 -16.64 9.74 3.19
N ALA A 90 -16.42 11.03 2.93
CA ALA A 90 -15.35 11.44 2.04
C ALA A 90 -14.00 11.20 2.73
N ILE A 91 -12.98 10.82 1.98
CA ILE A 91 -11.62 10.62 2.50
C ILE A 91 -10.61 11.52 1.79
N ARG A 92 -9.54 11.86 2.50
CA ARG A 92 -8.31 12.41 1.94
C ARG A 92 -7.12 11.70 2.58
N ILE A 93 -6.24 11.18 1.74
CA ILE A 93 -5.03 10.47 2.16
C ILE A 93 -3.82 11.13 1.52
N GLN A 94 -2.92 11.69 2.32
CA GLN A 94 -1.60 12.10 1.85
C GLN A 94 -0.69 10.88 1.93
N LEU A 95 -0.14 10.43 0.80
CA LEU A 95 0.90 9.40 0.82
C LEU A 95 2.19 10.00 1.40
N ALA A 96 2.88 9.22 2.25
CA ALA A 96 4.21 9.59 2.75
C ALA A 96 5.20 9.74 1.58
N ASP A 97 6.28 10.50 1.80
CA ASP A 97 7.43 10.55 0.89
C ASP A 97 8.08 9.16 0.74
N PRO A 98 8.67 8.79 -0.43
CA PRO A 98 9.22 7.47 -0.63
C PRO A 98 10.39 7.21 0.31
N ASP A 99 11.15 8.22 0.73
CA ASP A 99 12.37 8.01 1.51
C ASP A 99 12.14 8.10 3.03
N GLY A 100 10.90 8.29 3.45
CA GLY A 100 10.48 8.31 4.85
C GLY A 100 9.49 9.42 5.14
N GLY A 101 8.59 9.19 6.09
CA GLY A 101 7.62 10.21 6.50
C GLY A 101 6.35 9.62 7.06
N ARG A 102 5.27 10.41 6.97
CA ARG A 102 3.97 10.07 7.54
C ARG A 102 2.88 10.09 6.47
N PHE A 103 2.05 9.05 6.46
CA PHE A 103 0.78 9.04 5.75
C PHE A 103 -0.24 9.83 6.54
N GLU A 104 -0.89 10.83 5.95
CA GLU A 104 -1.98 11.55 6.60
C GLU A 104 -3.31 10.99 6.14
N PHE A 105 -4.26 10.87 7.07
CA PHE A 105 -5.61 10.40 6.77
C PHE A 105 -6.61 11.35 7.42
N SER A 106 -7.55 11.84 6.63
CA SER A 106 -8.75 12.50 7.14
C SER A 106 -9.98 11.93 6.46
N SER A 107 -11.09 11.97 7.18
CA SER A 107 -12.39 11.56 6.67
C SER A 107 -13.45 12.53 7.18
N GLU A 108 -14.46 12.78 6.36
CA GLU A 108 -15.53 13.72 6.66
C GLU A 108 -16.88 13.11 6.27
N CYS A 109 -17.81 13.04 7.23
CA CYS A 109 -19.18 12.68 6.93
C CYS A 109 -19.99 13.87 6.37
N ARG A 110 -20.10 13.97 5.05
CA ARG A 110 -20.78 15.08 4.33
C ARG A 110 -22.32 15.03 4.33
N GLN A 111 -22.92 14.32 5.27
CA GLN A 111 -24.36 14.03 5.37
C GLN A 111 -24.77 13.75 6.83
N LYS A 112 -26.07 13.63 7.11
CA LYS A 112 -26.59 13.45 8.48
C LYS A 112 -26.07 12.20 9.20
N ARG A 113 -25.84 11.10 8.48
CA ARG A 113 -25.34 9.84 9.05
C ARG A 113 -24.51 9.09 8.00
N CYS A 114 -23.31 8.66 8.39
CA CYS A 114 -22.49 7.77 7.59
C CYS A 114 -22.58 6.32 8.08
N ILE A 115 -22.36 5.39 7.16
CA ILE A 115 -22.32 3.94 7.37
C ILE A 115 -21.23 3.56 8.38
N ILE A 116 -20.10 4.27 8.32
CA ILE A 116 -18.96 4.08 9.23
C ILE A 116 -18.58 5.40 9.87
N LYS A 117 -18.21 5.36 11.16
CA LYS A 117 -17.68 6.52 11.89
C LYS A 117 -16.24 6.81 11.43
N GLU A 118 -15.87 8.08 11.41
CA GLU A 118 -14.53 8.55 11.02
C GLU A 118 -13.41 7.87 11.83
N SER A 119 -13.58 7.74 13.16
CA SER A 119 -12.61 7.08 14.03
C SER A 119 -12.43 5.59 13.72
N ARG A 120 -13.52 4.89 13.37
CA ARG A 120 -13.47 3.48 12.96
C ARG A 120 -12.81 3.34 11.60
N LEU A 121 -13.08 4.27 10.67
CA LEU A 121 -12.46 4.28 9.36
C LEU A 121 -10.94 4.53 9.44
N LEU A 122 -10.50 5.47 10.28
CA LEU A 122 -9.08 5.69 10.58
C LEU A 122 -8.43 4.44 11.20
N SER A 123 -9.11 3.77 12.14
CA SER A 123 -8.63 2.51 12.72
C SER A 123 -8.48 1.40 11.67
N CYS A 124 -9.43 1.31 10.72
CA CYS A 124 -9.29 0.41 9.58
C CYS A 124 -8.09 0.78 8.72
N TYR A 125 -7.93 2.05 8.36
CA TYR A 125 -6.79 2.50 7.55
C TYR A 125 -5.45 2.12 8.19
N ARG A 126 -5.29 2.36 9.49
CA ARG A 126 -4.09 1.94 10.25
C ARG A 126 -3.86 0.43 10.22
N SER A 127 -4.94 -0.36 10.28
CA SER A 127 -4.85 -1.82 10.18
C SER A 127 -4.30 -2.25 8.81
N TYR A 128 -4.73 -1.60 7.72
CA TYR A 128 -4.16 -1.86 6.39
C TYR A 128 -2.67 -1.54 6.33
N LEU A 129 -2.24 -0.40 6.90
CA LEU A 129 -0.82 -0.04 6.95
C LEU A 129 0.03 -1.08 7.69
N ASP A 130 -0.52 -1.68 8.74
CA ASP A 130 0.08 -2.81 9.48
C ASP A 130 0.02 -4.15 8.73
N GLY A 131 -0.67 -4.23 7.59
CA GLY A 131 -0.89 -5.48 6.85
C GLY A 131 -1.97 -6.38 7.47
N LYS A 132 -2.88 -5.81 8.27
CA LYS A 132 -4.00 -6.50 8.90
C LYS A 132 -5.29 -6.21 8.13
N ALA A 133 -6.19 -7.19 8.09
CA ALA A 133 -7.51 -6.99 7.52
C ALA A 133 -8.37 -6.06 8.40
N CYS A 134 -9.21 -5.22 7.78
CA CYS A 134 -10.29 -4.52 8.48
C CYS A 134 -11.60 -4.67 7.73
N ARG A 135 -12.68 -4.95 8.46
CA ARG A 135 -14.04 -4.93 7.92
C ARG A 135 -14.69 -3.59 8.21
N PHE A 136 -15.30 -3.01 7.17
CA PHE A 136 -16.05 -1.75 7.26
C PHE A 136 -17.44 -1.92 7.90
N ARG A 137 -17.85 -3.16 8.20
CA ARG A 137 -19.11 -3.54 8.86
C ARG A 137 -18.84 -4.56 9.96
#